data_AF-A0A5M8QG25-F1
#
_entry.id   AF-A0A5M8QG25-F1
#
_cell.length_a   1.000
_cell.length_b   1.000
_cell.length_c   1.000
_cell.angle_alpha   90.00
_cell.angle_beta   90.00
_cell.angle_gamma   90.00
#
_symmetry.space_group_name_H-M   'P 1'
#
loop_
_entity.id
_entity.type
_entity.pdbx_description
1 polymer ?
#
loop_
_entity_poly.entity_id
_entity_poly.type
_entity_poly.pdbx_seq_one_letter_code
_entity_poly.pdbx_strand_id
1 'polypeptide(L)'
;MPDLGVEAARDLGVPIERIALVPHPGRAWLDVVASLAEAMPVVLAASPGRVTHTDAARIAARLRQASSTLLVAGPWPNAATVVRSLRAEWEGLADGDGRIAGGSLLVEASSGGAPRLARIPIGGGPAGPELAPELAPEPGLALGSALAEHQPAA
;
A
#
# COMPACT_ATOMS: atom_id res chain seq x y z
N MET A 1 6.89 -10.15 2.25
CA MET A 1 5.53 -9.58 2.32
C MET A 1 4.57 -10.75 2.48
N PRO A 2 3.51 -10.65 3.29
CA PRO A 2 2.48 -11.68 3.35
C PRO A 2 1.72 -11.77 2.03
N ASP A 3 1.06 -12.91 1.79
CA ASP A 3 0.19 -13.11 0.64
C ASP A 3 -1.03 -12.16 0.69
N LEU A 4 -1.66 -11.95 -0.48
CA LEU A 4 -2.88 -11.16 -0.59
C LEU A 4 -4.04 -11.85 0.15
N GLY A 5 -4.56 -11.21 1.19
CA GLY A 5 -5.77 -11.66 1.89
C GLY A 5 -7.02 -11.38 1.05
N VAL A 6 -7.55 -12.41 0.36
CA VAL A 6 -8.72 -12.28 -0.53
C VAL A 6 -9.96 -11.80 0.23
N GLU A 7 -10.22 -12.33 1.43
CA GLU A 7 -11.35 -11.90 2.27
C GLU A 7 -11.19 -10.44 2.71
N ALA A 8 -9.99 -10.03 3.12
CA ALA A 8 -9.72 -8.63 3.48
C ALA A 8 -9.89 -7.69 2.28
N ALA A 9 -9.50 -8.12 1.07
CA ALA A 9 -9.72 -7.36 -0.15
C ALA A 9 -11.23 -7.23 -0.45
N ARG A 10 -12.01 -8.30 -0.25
CA ARG A 10 -13.47 -8.29 -0.40
C ARG A 10 -14.12 -7.31 0.56
N ASP A 11 -13.70 -7.29 1.83
CA ASP A 11 -14.20 -6.36 2.84
C ASP A 11 -13.90 -4.90 2.48
N LEU A 12 -12.79 -4.65 1.78
CA LEU A 12 -12.42 -3.34 1.22
C LEU A 12 -13.10 -3.02 -0.12
N GLY A 13 -14.06 -3.84 -0.56
CA GLY A 13 -14.85 -3.61 -1.77
C GLY A 13 -14.15 -4.00 -3.08
N VAL A 14 -13.07 -4.79 -3.02
CA VAL A 14 -12.44 -5.31 -4.24
C VAL A 14 -13.33 -6.39 -4.86
N PRO A 15 -13.72 -6.27 -6.15
CA PRO A 15 -14.54 -7.28 -6.82
C PRO A 15 -13.70 -8.52 -7.13
N ILE A 16 -13.78 -9.52 -6.26
CA ILE A 16 -12.95 -10.73 -6.33
C ILE A 16 -13.13 -11.48 -7.66
N GLU A 17 -14.31 -11.39 -8.27
CA GLU A 17 -14.65 -11.98 -9.57
C GLU A 17 -13.85 -11.37 -10.73
N ARG A 18 -13.17 -10.24 -10.49
CA ARG A 18 -12.37 -9.50 -11.48
C ARG A 18 -10.89 -9.44 -11.10
N ILE A 19 -10.43 -10.31 -10.20
CA ILE A 19 -9.01 -10.41 -9.82
C ILE A 19 -8.34 -11.54 -10.61
N ALA A 20 -7.16 -11.24 -11.15
CA ALA A 20 -6.19 -12.25 -11.58
C ALA A 20 -5.02 -12.28 -10.59
N LEU A 21 -4.78 -13.44 -9.98
CA LEU A 21 -3.67 -13.63 -9.05
C LEU A 21 -2.58 -14.48 -9.70
N VAL A 22 -1.34 -13.95 -9.71
CA VAL A 22 -0.15 -14.71 -10.15
C VAL A 22 0.77 -14.90 -8.95
N PRO A 23 0.66 -16.04 -8.25
CA PRO A 23 1.55 -16.35 -7.14
C PRO A 23 2.94 -16.70 -7.67
N HIS A 24 3.98 -16.22 -6.99
CA HIS A 24 5.38 -16.60 -7.23
C HIS A 24 5.87 -16.50 -8.70
N PRO A 25 5.76 -15.32 -9.36
CA PRO A 25 6.20 -15.17 -10.75
C PRO A 25 7.72 -15.34 -10.95
N GLY A 26 8.50 -15.35 -9.87
CA GLY A 26 9.93 -15.64 -9.89
C GLY A 26 10.71 -14.76 -10.85
N ARG A 27 11.50 -15.39 -11.73
CA ARG A 27 12.32 -14.66 -12.74
C ARG A 27 11.48 -14.00 -13.84
N ALA A 28 10.26 -14.48 -14.07
CA ALA A 28 9.36 -13.95 -15.10
C ALA A 28 8.58 -12.71 -14.62
N TRP A 29 8.89 -12.17 -13.43
CA TRP A 29 8.15 -11.05 -12.82
C TRP A 29 7.93 -9.87 -13.78
N LEU A 30 8.96 -9.43 -14.52
CA LEU A 30 8.85 -8.31 -15.44
C LEU A 30 7.90 -8.60 -16.61
N ASP A 31 7.96 -9.81 -17.16
CA ASP A 31 7.11 -10.22 -18.27
C ASP A 31 5.67 -10.39 -17.80
N VAL A 32 5.45 -11.00 -16.63
CA VAL A 32 4.12 -11.13 -16.01
C VAL A 32 3.50 -9.76 -15.75
N VAL A 33 4.24 -8.82 -15.17
CA VAL A 33 3.74 -7.45 -14.93
C VAL A 33 3.42 -6.74 -16.24
N ALA A 34 4.25 -6.90 -17.27
CA ALA A 34 4.00 -6.33 -18.59
C ALA A 34 2.73 -6.91 -19.23
N SER A 35 2.56 -8.23 -19.22
CA SER A 35 1.37 -8.89 -19.75
C SER A 35 0.10 -8.53 -18.98
N LEU A 36 0.18 -8.44 -17.64
CA LEU A 36 -0.95 -7.98 -16.83
C LEU A 36 -1.29 -6.51 -17.11
N ALA A 37 -0.30 -5.65 -17.32
CA ALA A 37 -0.54 -4.26 -17.67
C ALA A 37 -1.29 -4.09 -19.00
N GLU A 38 -1.08 -5.00 -19.96
CA GLU A 38 -1.80 -4.99 -21.24
C GLU A 38 -3.26 -5.45 -21.11
N ALA A 39 -3.57 -6.28 -20.11
CA ALA A 39 -4.90 -6.87 -19.93
C ALA A 39 -5.74 -6.14 -18.86
N MET A 40 -5.11 -5.58 -17.83
CA MET A 40 -5.76 -5.10 -16.60
C MET A 40 -5.54 -3.60 -16.41
N PRO A 41 -6.56 -2.84 -15.96
CA PRO A 41 -6.43 -1.40 -15.73
C PRO A 41 -5.56 -1.06 -14.50
N VAL A 42 -5.45 -1.99 -13.55
CA VAL A 42 -4.66 -1.84 -12.32
C VAL A 42 -3.91 -3.14 -12.06
N VAL A 43 -2.61 -3.03 -11.81
CA VAL A 43 -1.73 -4.13 -11.44
C VAL A 43 -1.10 -3.81 -10.09
N LEU A 44 -1.25 -4.72 -9.12
CA LEU A 44 -0.56 -4.67 -7.84
C LEU A 44 0.57 -5.70 -7.84
N ALA A 45 1.78 -5.30 -7.51
CA ALA A 45 2.92 -6.22 -7.45
C ALA A 45 3.87 -5.88 -6.30
N ALA A 46 4.43 -6.91 -5.66
CA ALA A 46 5.58 -6.72 -4.77
C ALA A 46 6.85 -6.56 -5.62
N SER A 47 7.70 -5.58 -5.29
CA SER A 47 8.95 -5.35 -6.02
C SER A 47 9.85 -6.60 -5.94
N PRO A 48 10.45 -7.06 -7.05
CA PRO A 48 11.31 -8.25 -7.07
C PRO A 48 12.71 -8.00 -6.49
N GLY A 49 12.91 -6.86 -5.81
CA GLY A 49 14.20 -6.38 -5.33
C GLY A 49 14.70 -5.21 -6.17
N ARG A 50 15.88 -5.32 -6.79
CA ARG A 50 16.41 -4.24 -7.63
C ARG A 50 15.84 -4.34 -9.05
N VAL A 51 15.11 -3.31 -9.46
CA VAL A 51 14.68 -3.10 -10.84
C VAL A 51 15.57 -2.01 -11.45
N THR A 52 16.05 -2.22 -12.68
CA THR A 52 16.88 -1.21 -13.36
C THR A 52 16.04 -0.03 -13.83
N HIS A 53 16.65 1.16 -13.99
CA HIS A 53 15.94 2.31 -14.56
C HIS A 53 15.42 2.02 -15.98
N THR A 54 16.16 1.22 -16.77
CA THR A 54 15.78 0.83 -18.12
C THR A 54 14.54 -0.05 -18.13
N ASP A 55 14.48 -1.06 -17.25
CA ASP A 55 13.31 -1.94 -17.13
C ASP A 55 12.09 -1.17 -16.62
N ALA A 56 12.28 -0.32 -15.61
CA ALA A 56 11.22 0.54 -15.08
C ALA A 56 10.67 1.48 -16.16
N ALA A 57 11.52 2.08 -16.98
CA ALA A 57 11.11 2.94 -18.10
C ALA A 57 10.33 2.16 -19.17
N ARG A 58 10.75 0.92 -19.48
CA ARG A 58 10.05 0.03 -20.43
C ARG A 58 8.65 -0.33 -19.92
N ILE A 59 8.51 -0.67 -18.64
CA ILE A 59 7.22 -0.93 -18.01
C ILE A 59 6.35 0.34 -18.02
N ALA A 60 6.91 1.50 -17.67
CA ALA A 60 6.18 2.76 -17.72
C ALA A 60 5.65 3.11 -19.12
N ALA A 61 6.41 2.81 -20.18
CA ALA A 61 5.94 2.98 -21.55
C ALA A 61 4.75 2.07 -21.89
N ARG A 62 4.82 0.79 -21.49
CA ARG A 62 3.72 -0.18 -21.68
C ARG A 62 2.46 0.22 -20.92
N LEU A 63 2.60 0.63 -19.65
CA LEU A 63 1.49 1.12 -18.83
C LEU A 63 0.76 2.30 -19.49
N ARG A 64 1.50 3.25 -20.07
CA ARG A 64 0.90 4.36 -20.82
C ARG A 64 0.17 3.89 -22.08
N GLN A 65 0.75 2.95 -22.83
CA GLN A 65 0.15 2.43 -24.05
C GLN A 65 -1.14 1.64 -23.77
N ALA A 66 -1.19 0.93 -22.64
CA ALA A 66 -2.33 0.12 -22.23
C ALA A 66 -3.34 0.87 -21.32
N SER A 67 -3.11 2.15 -21.02
CA SER A 67 -3.91 2.92 -20.04
C SER A 67 -4.04 2.21 -18.68
N SER A 68 -2.96 1.57 -18.22
CA SER A 68 -2.90 0.78 -16.99
C SER A 68 -2.05 1.45 -15.92
N THR A 69 -2.35 1.16 -14.65
CA THR A 69 -1.60 1.66 -13.48
C THR A 69 -0.92 0.51 -12.74
N LEU A 70 0.37 0.68 -12.44
CA LEU A 70 1.12 -0.26 -11.60
C LEU A 70 1.31 0.33 -10.20
N LEU A 71 0.79 -0.36 -9.18
CA LEU A 71 1.10 -0.13 -7.78
C LEU A 71 2.16 -1.14 -7.34
N VAL A 72 3.31 -0.64 -6.87
CA VAL A 72 4.41 -1.48 -6.42
C VAL A 72 4.57 -1.39 -4.90
N ALA A 73 4.46 -2.53 -4.23
CA ALA A 73 4.85 -2.64 -2.84
C ALA A 73 6.38 -2.83 -2.75
N GLY A 74 7.08 -1.76 -2.36
CA GLY A 74 8.54 -1.73 -2.25
C GLY A 74 9.18 -0.67 -3.17
N PRO A 75 10.52 -0.66 -3.27
CA PRO A 75 11.23 0.35 -4.04
C PRO A 75 10.93 0.21 -5.54
N TRP A 76 10.73 1.35 -6.19
CA TRP A 76 10.58 1.45 -7.64
C TRP A 76 11.32 2.69 -8.18
N PRO A 77 12.17 2.54 -9.22
CA PRO A 77 12.86 3.68 -9.81
C PRO A 77 11.89 4.69 -10.44
N ASN A 78 12.08 5.98 -10.16
CA ASN A 78 11.32 7.08 -10.77
C ASN A 78 9.80 6.92 -10.61
N ALA A 79 9.33 6.43 -9.46
CA ALA A 79 7.90 6.32 -9.16
C ALA A 79 7.22 7.69 -9.28
N ALA A 80 6.10 7.75 -10.00
CA ALA A 80 5.32 8.97 -10.19
C ALA A 80 4.71 9.47 -8.86
N THR A 81 4.29 8.52 -8.02
CA THR A 81 3.80 8.77 -6.67
C THR A 81 4.39 7.75 -5.72
N VAL A 82 4.85 8.21 -4.56
CA VAL A 82 5.27 7.36 -3.44
C VAL A 82 4.25 7.51 -2.32
N VAL A 83 3.67 6.39 -1.89
CA VAL A 83 2.75 6.34 -0.76
C VAL A 83 3.43 5.70 0.44
N ARG A 84 3.31 6.31 1.62
CA ARG A 84 3.89 5.83 2.88
C ARG A 84 2.84 5.83 3.97
N SER A 85 2.85 4.79 4.80
CA SER A 85 2.13 4.80 6.08
C SER A 85 2.93 5.62 7.10
N LEU A 86 2.29 6.59 7.71
CA LEU A 86 2.89 7.39 8.80
C LEU A 86 2.53 6.83 10.17
N ARG A 87 1.25 6.47 10.36
CA ARG A 87 0.73 6.01 11.65
C ARG A 87 -0.46 5.07 11.42
N ALA A 88 -0.54 4.03 12.25
CA ALA A 88 -1.72 3.19 12.38
C ALA A 88 -2.36 3.43 13.74
N GLU A 89 -3.69 3.55 13.75
CA GLU A 89 -4.51 3.69 14.94
C GLU A 89 -5.50 2.51 14.96
N TRP A 90 -5.72 1.94 16.13
CA TRP A 90 -6.60 0.78 16.33
C TRP A 90 -7.60 1.09 17.44
N GLU A 91 -8.81 0.58 17.29
CA GLU A 91 -9.92 0.77 18.22
C GLU A 91 -10.46 -0.56 18.72
N GLY A 92 -11.10 -0.56 19.90
CA GLY A 92 -11.79 -1.72 20.46
C GLY A 92 -10.98 -2.56 21.45
N LEU A 93 -9.74 -2.19 21.77
CA LEU A 93 -8.89 -2.97 22.69
C LEU A 93 -9.28 -2.87 24.19
N ALA A 94 -10.25 -2.03 24.57
CA ALA A 94 -10.68 -1.79 25.96
C ALA A 94 -9.49 -1.69 26.95
N ASP A 95 -9.63 -2.14 28.20
CA ASP A 95 -8.54 -2.18 29.19
C ASP A 95 -7.59 -3.38 28.96
N GLY A 96 -7.42 -3.83 27.71
CA GLY A 96 -6.55 -4.93 27.30
C GLY A 96 -7.25 -6.28 27.10
N ASP A 97 -8.56 -6.35 27.32
CA ASP A 97 -9.41 -7.54 27.11
C ASP A 97 -10.39 -7.40 25.92
N GLY A 98 -10.34 -6.27 25.22
CA GLY A 98 -11.16 -6.01 24.04
C GLY A 98 -10.64 -6.68 22.76
N ARG A 99 -11.43 -6.59 21.68
CA ARG A 99 -11.05 -7.06 20.33
C ARG A 99 -10.91 -5.86 19.40
N ILE A 100 -9.97 -5.91 18.46
CA ILE A 100 -9.86 -4.87 17.43
C ILE A 100 -11.18 -4.78 16.68
N ALA A 101 -11.86 -3.65 16.83
CA ALA A 101 -13.16 -3.37 16.21
C ALA A 101 -13.00 -2.60 14.89
N GLY A 102 -11.88 -1.90 14.74
CA GLY A 102 -11.53 -1.11 13.57
C GLY A 102 -10.20 -0.40 13.78
N GLY A 103 -9.86 0.45 12.83
CA GLY A 103 -8.65 1.26 12.88
C GLY A 103 -8.59 2.23 11.71
N SER A 104 -7.50 2.98 11.66
CA SER A 104 -7.21 3.84 10.51
C SER A 104 -5.71 3.94 10.27
N LEU A 105 -5.35 4.21 9.02
CA LEU A 105 -3.99 4.43 8.57
C LEU A 105 -3.87 5.87 8.07
N LEU A 106 -3.04 6.66 8.73
CA LEU A 106 -2.58 7.92 8.18
C LEU A 106 -1.52 7.62 7.13
N VAL A 107 -1.80 7.99 5.88
CA VAL A 107 -0.86 7.84 4.76
C VAL A 107 -0.46 9.20 4.21
N GLU A 108 0.76 9.25 3.70
CA GLU A 108 1.29 10.35 2.91
C GLU A 108 1.48 9.90 1.47
N ALA A 109 1.03 10.71 0.51
CA ALA A 109 1.29 10.55 -0.90
C ALA A 109 2.12 11.73 -1.43
N SER A 110 3.26 11.42 -2.04
CA SER A 110 4.21 12.40 -2.62
C SER A 110 4.35 12.19 -4.11
N SER A 111 4.09 13.24 -4.92
CA SER A 111 4.13 13.18 -6.39
C SER A 111 4.83 14.40 -7.04
N GLY A 112 5.90 14.91 -6.42
CA GLY A 112 6.71 16.03 -6.94
C GLY A 112 6.27 17.43 -6.50
N GLY A 113 5.29 17.53 -5.61
CA GLY A 113 4.86 18.78 -4.96
C GLY A 113 4.70 18.59 -3.46
N ALA A 114 3.90 19.45 -2.81
CA ALA A 114 3.57 19.28 -1.41
C ALA A 114 2.91 17.90 -1.17
N PRO A 115 3.34 17.14 -0.14
CA PRO A 115 2.76 15.86 0.18
C PRO A 115 1.28 16.00 0.55
N ARG A 116 0.48 15.00 0.20
CA ARG A 116 -0.94 14.91 0.58
C ARG A 116 -1.12 13.87 1.66
N LEU A 117 -1.90 14.21 2.68
CA LEU A 117 -2.25 13.29 3.76
C LEU A 117 -3.67 12.76 3.55
N ALA A 118 -3.87 11.49 3.85
CA ALA A 118 -5.17 10.85 3.83
C ALA A 118 -5.27 9.87 5.00
N ARG A 119 -6.48 9.74 5.56
CA ARG A 119 -6.78 8.75 6.57
C ARG A 119 -7.59 7.64 5.90
N ILE A 120 -7.02 6.43 5.88
CA ILE A 120 -7.65 5.25 5.28
C ILE A 120 -8.24 4.42 6.43
N PRO A 121 -9.57 4.23 6.51
CA PRO A 121 -10.14 3.32 7.50
C PRO A 121 -9.69 1.88 7.25
N ILE A 122 -9.38 1.15 8.33
CA ILE A 122 -9.06 -0.27 8.31
C ILE A 122 -10.11 -1.01 9.13
N GLY A 123 -10.92 -1.84 8.47
CA GLY A 123 -12.05 -2.50 9.12
C GLY A 123 -13.25 -1.55 9.32
N GLY A 124 -14.41 -2.14 9.60
CA GLY A 124 -15.70 -1.45 9.46
C GLY A 124 -16.14 -1.43 7.99
N GLY A 125 -17.45 -1.52 7.72
CA GLY A 125 -18.00 -1.58 6.36
C GLY A 125 -17.55 -0.41 5.47
N PRO A 126 -17.86 -0.44 4.16
CA PRO A 126 -17.21 0.39 3.15
C PRO A 126 -17.37 1.89 3.42
N ALA A 127 -16.39 2.48 4.11
CA ALA A 127 -16.16 3.91 4.18
C ALA A 127 -14.99 4.21 3.25
N GLY A 128 -15.21 5.11 2.27
CA GLY A 128 -14.14 5.54 1.38
C GLY A 128 -13.02 6.26 2.13
N PRO A 129 -11.84 6.45 1.51
CA PRO A 129 -10.76 7.22 2.12
C PRO A 129 -11.24 8.63 2.44
N GLU A 130 -11.07 9.05 3.70
CA GLU A 130 -11.36 10.41 4.11
C GLU A 130 -10.10 11.25 3.93
N LEU A 131 -10.21 12.32 3.13
CA LEU A 131 -9.15 13.31 3.01
C LEU A 131 -8.96 13.92 4.39
N ALA A 132 -7.83 13.61 5.02
CA ALA A 132 -7.48 14.26 6.26
C ALA A 132 -7.31 15.75 5.95
N PRO A 133 -7.74 16.67 6.84
CA PRO A 133 -7.32 18.05 6.74
C PRO A 133 -5.79 18.08 6.66
N GLU A 134 -5.25 19.02 5.89
CA GLU A 134 -3.82 19.29 5.82
C GLU A 134 -3.33 19.50 7.26
N LEU A 135 -2.75 18.44 7.85
CA LEU A 135 -2.28 18.49 9.22
C LEU A 135 -1.17 19.53 9.22
N ALA A 136 -1.45 20.68 9.84
CA ALA A 136 -0.41 21.60 10.24
C ALA A 136 0.63 20.77 11.01
N PRO A 137 1.94 20.96 10.77
CA PRO A 137 2.95 20.24 11.51
C PRO A 137 2.76 20.56 12.99
N GLU A 138 2.25 19.60 13.77
CA GLU A 138 2.12 19.72 15.23
C GLU A 138 3.51 20.03 15.79
N PRO A 139 3.77 21.26 16.29
CA PRO A 139 5.07 21.61 16.79
C PRO A 139 5.25 20.90 18.14
N GLY A 140 5.99 19.79 18.16
CA GLY A 140 6.51 19.24 19.42
C GLY A 140 6.50 17.73 19.60
N LEU A 141 5.97 16.92 18.68
CA LEU A 141 6.13 15.48 18.77
C LEU A 141 7.51 15.06 18.23
N ALA A 142 8.53 15.32 19.06
CA ALA A 142 9.78 14.59 18.98
C ALA A 142 9.43 13.09 18.88
N LEU A 143 9.86 12.46 17.78
CA LEU A 143 9.83 11.03 17.59
C LEU A 143 10.72 10.39 18.67
N GLY A 144 10.17 10.27 19.88
CA GLY A 144 10.69 9.45 20.95
C GLY A 144 10.51 8.00 20.55
N SER A 145 11.64 7.34 20.30
CA SER A 145 11.80 5.90 20.22
C SER A 145 10.94 5.16 21.24
N ALA A 146 9.83 4.58 20.79
CA ALA A 146 9.10 3.53 21.49
C ALA A 146 8.98 2.31 20.57
N LEU A 147 10.11 1.91 19.99
CA LEU A 147 10.39 0.51 19.70
C LEU A 147 11.49 0.09 20.68
N ALA A 148 11.10 -0.24 21.90
CA ALA A 148 11.93 -0.97 22.83
C ALA A 148 11.07 -2.04 23.50
N GLU A 149 11.37 -3.29 23.10
CA GLU A 149 11.32 -4.49 23.94
C GLU A 149 9.95 -5.06 24.36
N HIS A 150 9.45 -5.96 23.52
CA HIS A 150 8.79 -7.17 24.02
C HIS A 150 9.71 -8.36 23.72
N GLN A 151 10.63 -8.62 24.64
CA GLN A 151 11.40 -9.86 24.69
C GLN A 151 10.64 -10.86 25.57
N PRO A 152 10.26 -12.06 25.06
CA PRO A 152 9.62 -13.06 25.91
C PRO A 152 10.69 -13.71 26.80
N ALA A 153 10.44 -13.74 28.11
CA ALA A 153 11.17 -14.59 29.04
C ALA A 153 10.62 -16.02 28.96
N ALA A 154 11.55 -16.97 28.99
CA ALA A 154 11.35 -18.42 28.93
C ALA A 154 10.63 -19.01 30.15
#